data_AF-A0A653PII2-F1
#
_entry.id   AF-A0A653PII2-F1
#
_cell.length_a   1.000
_cell.length_b   1.000
_cell.length_c   1.000
_cell.angle_alpha   90.00
_cell.angle_beta   90.00
_cell.angle_gamma   90.00
#
_symmetry.space_group_name_H-M   'P 1'
#
loop_
_entity.id
_entity.type
_entity.pdbx_description
1 polymer ?
#
loop_
_entity_poly.entity_id
_entity_poly.type
_entity_poly.pdbx_seq_one_letter_code
_entity_poly.pdbx_strand_id
1 'polypeptide(L)'
;MKGKIIFFGLVLFFVVGFASAQTKIPQSIISRTALVKKYHTKPELENLQKGPLLELYIERIKVLVKTLPYIALVTKPGVTLTDLGIPDDATNSKALTAQADSMSSFLDVTVEFQRKMVPYADKGNLISAILFYEETLKSLNTLGEN
;
A
#
# COMPACT_ATOMS: atom_id res chain seq x y z
N MET A 1 37.27 14.10 -50.82
CA MET A 1 36.18 14.91 -50.21
C MET A 1 35.86 14.36 -48.81
N LYS A 2 36.75 14.59 -47.85
CA LYS A 2 36.69 14.04 -46.48
C LYS A 2 35.97 14.97 -45.48
N GLY A 3 35.45 16.11 -45.95
CA GLY A 3 34.81 17.15 -45.13
C GLY A 3 33.28 17.19 -45.18
N LYS A 4 32.61 16.27 -45.87
CA LYS A 4 31.13 16.26 -45.98
C LYS A 4 30.43 15.24 -45.06
N ILE A 5 31.17 14.34 -44.41
CA ILE A 5 30.59 13.32 -43.52
C ILE A 5 30.57 13.79 -42.04
N ILE A 6 31.35 14.82 -41.71
CA ILE A 6 31.44 15.34 -40.33
C ILE A 6 30.16 16.11 -39.92
N PHE A 7 29.35 16.57 -40.87
CA PHE A 7 28.14 17.34 -40.55
C PHE A 7 26.91 16.49 -40.25
N PHE A 8 26.93 15.18 -40.53
CA PHE A 8 25.79 14.29 -40.27
C PHE A 8 25.87 13.54 -38.92
N GLY A 9 27.02 13.58 -38.25
CA GLY A 9 27.21 12.95 -36.93
C GLY A 9 26.94 13.87 -35.73
N LEU A 10 26.87 15.20 -35.94
CA LEU A 10 26.77 16.17 -34.84
C LEU A 10 25.31 16.49 -34.42
N VAL A 11 24.31 16.10 -35.22
CA VAL A 11 22.89 16.43 -34.94
C VAL A 11 22.18 15.33 -34.12
N LEU A 12 22.79 14.16 -33.97
CA LEU A 12 22.17 12.99 -33.31
C LEU A 12 22.42 12.89 -31.79
N PHE A 13 23.09 13.88 -31.17
CA PHE A 13 23.34 13.91 -29.73
C PHE A 13 22.34 14.75 -28.91
N PHE A 14 21.28 15.28 -29.54
CA PHE A 14 20.26 16.10 -28.85
C PHE A 14 19.05 15.31 -28.33
N VAL A 15 19.13 13.98 -28.21
CA VAL A 15 18.04 13.16 -27.67
C VAL A 15 18.40 12.59 -26.30
N VAL A 16 18.63 13.43 -25.29
CA VAL A 16 18.46 12.97 -23.91
C VAL A 16 17.99 14.12 -23.03
N GLY A 17 16.83 13.94 -22.39
CA GLY A 17 16.46 14.73 -21.22
C GLY A 17 15.09 15.41 -21.27
N PHE A 18 14.05 14.83 -21.87
CA PHE A 18 12.71 15.07 -21.30
C PHE A 18 12.67 14.34 -19.96
N ALA A 19 13.20 14.98 -18.91
CA ALA A 19 12.76 14.68 -17.57
C ALA A 19 11.28 15.04 -17.55
N SER A 20 10.42 14.03 -17.77
CA SER A 20 8.99 14.17 -17.60
C SER A 20 8.77 14.45 -16.11
N ALA A 21 8.79 15.73 -15.75
CA ALA A 21 8.18 16.21 -14.53
C ALA A 21 6.67 16.04 -14.73
N GLN A 22 6.20 14.78 -14.72
CA GLN A 22 4.80 14.52 -14.48
C GLN A 22 4.49 15.22 -13.17
N THR A 23 3.51 16.12 -13.18
CA THR A 23 2.93 16.68 -11.97
C THR A 23 2.35 15.50 -11.20
N LYS A 24 3.19 14.85 -10.40
CA LYS A 24 2.80 13.68 -9.62
C LYS A 24 1.82 14.21 -8.59
N ILE A 25 0.60 13.68 -8.61
CA ILE A 25 -0.33 13.89 -7.51
C ILE A 25 0.43 13.53 -6.23
N PRO A 26 0.48 14.42 -5.22
CA PRO A 26 1.23 14.17 -4.00
C PRO A 26 0.89 12.79 -3.43
N GLN A 27 1.92 11.95 -3.28
CA GLN A 27 1.75 10.59 -2.83
C GLN A 27 1.31 10.62 -1.36
N SER A 28 0.20 9.96 -1.05
CA SER A 28 -0.25 9.78 0.34
C SER A 28 0.59 8.73 1.05
N ILE A 29 0.88 8.94 2.34
CA ILE A 29 1.61 8.00 3.20
C ILE A 29 0.83 6.69 3.36
N ILE A 30 -0.46 6.80 3.72
CA ILE A 30 -1.40 5.68 3.71
C ILE A 30 -2.28 5.80 2.46
N SER A 31 -2.30 4.76 1.63
CA SER A 31 -3.13 4.71 0.42
C SER A 31 -4.61 4.92 0.75
N ARG A 32 -5.30 5.75 -0.03
CA ARG A 32 -6.77 5.94 0.04
C ARG A 32 -7.58 4.65 -0.08
N THR A 33 -6.99 3.59 -0.62
CA THR A 33 -7.62 2.27 -0.75
C THR A 33 -7.50 1.39 0.50
N ALA A 34 -6.73 1.82 1.50
CA ALA A 34 -6.57 1.12 2.78
C ALA A 34 -7.76 1.41 3.72
N LEU A 35 -8.96 1.02 3.30
CA LEU A 35 -10.20 1.22 4.05
C LEU A 35 -10.96 -0.09 4.17
N VAL A 36 -11.43 -0.39 5.38
CA VAL A 36 -12.42 -1.44 5.60
C VAL A 36 -13.81 -0.89 5.37
N LYS A 37 -14.56 -1.50 4.43
CA LYS A 37 -15.92 -1.07 4.10
C LYS A 37 -16.94 -1.45 5.16
N LYS A 38 -16.78 -2.64 5.77
CA LYS A 38 -17.70 -3.21 6.74
C LYS A 38 -16.93 -4.07 7.74
N TYR A 39 -17.19 -3.86 9.03
CA TYR A 39 -16.81 -4.77 10.10
C TYR A 39 -17.90 -5.81 10.33
N HIS A 40 -17.52 -7.02 10.68
CA HIS A 40 -18.41 -8.15 10.85
C HIS A 40 -18.53 -8.53 12.33
N THR A 41 -19.71 -8.98 12.70
CA THR A 41 -19.95 -9.63 13.98
C THR A 41 -19.59 -11.11 13.91
N LYS A 42 -19.31 -11.72 15.06
CA LYS A 42 -19.03 -13.16 15.14
C LYS A 42 -20.15 -14.02 14.50
N PRO A 43 -21.45 -13.79 14.76
CA PRO A 43 -22.51 -14.57 14.13
C PRO A 43 -22.54 -14.41 12.60
N GLU A 44 -22.25 -13.22 12.07
CA GLU A 44 -22.15 -13.03 10.62
C GLU A 44 -21.04 -13.89 10.03
N LEU A 45 -19.86 -13.92 10.66
CA LEU A 45 -18.71 -14.71 10.20
C LEU A 45 -18.96 -16.23 10.33
N GLU A 46 -19.64 -16.67 11.38
CA GLU A 46 -20.00 -18.08 11.59
C GLU A 46 -20.92 -18.61 10.49
N ASN A 47 -21.79 -17.76 9.95
CA ASN A 47 -22.68 -18.08 8.84
C ASN A 47 -21.98 -18.11 7.47
N LEU A 48 -20.74 -17.62 7.35
CA LEU A 48 -19.99 -17.64 6.10
C LEU A 48 -19.33 -19.01 5.84
N GLN A 49 -19.21 -19.36 4.56
CA GLN A 49 -18.37 -20.47 4.13
C GLN A 49 -16.88 -20.09 4.22
N LYS A 50 -16.00 -21.09 4.17
CA LYS A 50 -14.54 -20.89 4.35
C LYS A 50 -13.94 -19.98 3.27
N GLY A 51 -14.39 -20.07 2.02
CA GLY A 51 -13.91 -19.22 0.91
C GLY A 51 -14.04 -17.72 1.20
N PRO A 52 -15.25 -17.19 1.46
CA PRO A 52 -15.45 -15.80 1.86
C PRO A 52 -14.64 -15.36 3.09
N LEU A 53 -14.49 -16.24 4.08
CA LEU A 53 -13.65 -15.95 5.25
C LEU A 53 -12.18 -15.77 4.88
N LEU A 54 -11.65 -16.54 3.93
CA LEU A 54 -10.28 -16.39 3.45
C LEU A 54 -10.07 -15.04 2.77
N GLU A 55 -11.02 -14.60 1.94
CA GLU A 55 -10.94 -13.29 1.30
C GLU A 55 -11.02 -12.15 2.32
N LEU A 56 -11.91 -12.25 3.32
CA LEU A 56 -11.96 -11.30 4.43
C LEU A 56 -10.64 -11.25 5.20
N TYR A 57 -10.08 -12.41 5.56
CA TYR A 57 -8.79 -12.48 6.26
C TYR A 57 -7.67 -11.79 5.46
N ILE A 58 -7.60 -12.04 4.15
CA ILE A 58 -6.62 -11.42 3.24
C ILE A 58 -6.86 -9.91 3.10
N GLU A 59 -8.12 -9.47 3.01
CA GLU A 59 -8.45 -8.05 2.96
C GLU A 59 -7.98 -7.33 4.24
N ARG A 60 -8.26 -7.91 5.41
CA ARG A 60 -7.91 -7.30 6.71
C ARG A 60 -6.41 -7.16 6.91
N ILE A 61 -5.63 -8.20 6.59
CA ILE A 61 -4.17 -8.11 6.70
C ILE A 61 -3.59 -7.09 5.71
N LYS A 62 -4.15 -6.97 4.49
CA LYS A 62 -3.74 -5.94 3.52
C LYS A 62 -3.95 -4.52 4.07
N VAL A 63 -5.08 -4.26 4.73
CA VAL A 63 -5.33 -2.95 5.34
C VAL A 63 -4.39 -2.73 6.53
N LEU A 64 -4.24 -3.70 7.44
CA LEU A 64 -3.34 -3.59 8.59
C LEU A 64 -1.90 -3.26 8.18
N VAL A 65 -1.36 -4.01 7.22
CA VAL A 65 0.02 -3.83 6.74
C VAL A 65 0.21 -2.46 6.05
N LYS A 66 -0.83 -1.91 5.43
CA LYS A 66 -0.81 -0.57 4.83
C LYS A 66 -0.97 0.57 5.84
N THR A 67 -1.33 0.28 7.08
CA THR A 67 -1.64 1.30 8.11
C THR A 67 -0.66 1.24 9.29
N LEU A 68 -0.44 0.05 9.86
CA LEU A 68 0.33 -0.15 11.10
C LEU A 68 1.73 0.50 11.10
N PRO A 69 2.53 0.44 10.02
CA PRO A 69 3.88 1.03 10.03
C PRO A 69 3.89 2.56 10.17
N TYR A 70 2.75 3.23 9.92
CA TYR A 70 2.68 4.68 9.82
C TYR A 70 1.96 5.33 10.99
N ILE A 71 1.49 4.57 11.99
CA ILE A 71 0.60 5.08 13.06
C ILE A 71 1.17 6.23 13.89
N ALA A 72 2.50 6.37 13.93
CA ALA A 72 3.17 7.51 14.59
C ALA A 72 3.20 8.78 13.72
N LEU A 73 3.03 8.64 12.40
CA LEU A 73 2.96 9.75 11.45
C LEU A 73 1.51 10.14 11.17
N VAL A 74 0.67 9.15 10.85
CA VAL A 74 -0.71 9.35 10.45
C VAL A 74 -1.50 8.05 10.56
N THR A 75 -2.79 8.16 10.90
CA THR A 75 -3.73 7.02 10.92
C THR A 75 -4.77 7.12 9.80
N LYS A 76 -5.03 8.32 9.27
CA LYS A 76 -6.03 8.57 8.22
C LYS A 76 -5.44 8.37 6.81
N PRO A 77 -6.12 7.63 5.92
CA PRO A 77 -5.71 7.53 4.52
C PRO A 77 -5.73 8.88 3.78
N GLY A 78 -4.87 9.01 2.77
CA GLY A 78 -4.88 10.15 1.85
C GLY A 78 -4.07 11.38 2.30
N VAL A 79 -3.46 11.34 3.49
CA VAL A 79 -2.55 12.37 4.01
C VAL A 79 -1.19 12.26 3.35
N THR A 80 -0.63 13.39 2.94
CA THR A 80 0.63 13.54 2.20
C THR A 80 1.77 14.00 3.12
N LEU A 81 3.01 14.02 2.62
CA LEU A 81 4.16 14.55 3.37
C LEU A 81 3.95 16.01 3.78
N THR A 82 3.45 16.84 2.86
CA THR A 82 3.23 18.27 3.10
C THR A 82 2.15 18.53 4.14
N ASP A 83 1.11 17.68 4.21
CA ASP A 83 0.06 17.77 5.22
C ASP A 83 0.61 17.56 6.66
N LEU A 84 1.73 16.84 6.80
CA LEU A 84 2.43 16.62 8.06
C LEU A 84 3.57 17.64 8.31
N GLY A 85 3.73 18.64 7.44
CA GLY A 85 4.85 19.58 7.51
C GLY A 85 6.21 18.95 7.16
N ILE A 86 6.22 17.75 6.58
CA ILE A 86 7.45 17.11 6.10
C ILE A 86 7.81 17.71 4.74
N PRO A 87 9.05 18.16 4.52
CA PRO A 87 9.49 18.69 3.23
C PRO A 87 9.30 17.63 2.12
N ASP A 88 8.56 17.97 1.08
CA ASP A 88 8.43 17.14 -0.13
C ASP A 88 9.62 17.39 -1.07
N ASP A 89 10.81 17.02 -0.59
CA ASP A 89 12.04 17.02 -1.36
C ASP A 89 12.29 15.65 -2.02
N ALA A 90 13.28 15.60 -2.92
CA ALA A 90 13.60 14.38 -3.66
C ALA A 90 13.99 13.20 -2.75
N THR A 91 14.52 13.46 -1.55
CA THR A 91 14.93 12.41 -0.61
C THR A 91 13.72 11.79 0.06
N ASN A 92 12.85 12.62 0.64
CA ASN A 92 11.65 12.15 1.35
C ASN A 92 10.63 11.52 0.40
N SER A 93 10.43 12.14 -0.77
CA SER A 93 9.56 11.61 -1.82
C SER A 93 10.05 10.25 -2.31
N LYS A 94 11.35 10.09 -2.56
CA LYS A 94 11.95 8.80 -2.95
C LYS A 94 11.84 7.75 -1.85
N ALA A 95 12.04 8.12 -0.59
CA ALA A 95 11.87 7.20 0.54
C ALA A 95 10.42 6.69 0.65
N LEU A 96 9.44 7.59 0.48
CA LEU A 96 8.02 7.23 0.50
C LEU A 96 7.64 6.31 -0.69
N THR A 97 8.13 6.59 -1.89
CA THR A 97 7.92 5.70 -3.05
C THR A 97 8.57 4.33 -2.83
N ALA A 98 9.84 4.28 -2.42
CA ALA A 98 10.55 3.02 -2.18
C ALA A 98 9.86 2.16 -1.12
N GLN A 99 9.33 2.79 -0.07
CA GLN A 99 8.55 2.11 0.95
C GLN A 99 7.23 1.55 0.39
N ALA A 100 6.51 2.31 -0.44
CA ALA A 100 5.27 1.85 -1.06
C ALA A 100 5.49 0.66 -2.01
N ASP A 101 6.56 0.69 -2.81
CA ASP A 101 6.94 -0.39 -3.73
C ASP A 101 7.30 -1.66 -2.94
N SER A 102 8.14 -1.52 -1.90
CA SER A 102 8.54 -2.62 -1.02
C SER A 102 7.34 -3.24 -0.31
N MET A 103 6.39 -2.40 0.13
CA MET A 103 5.15 -2.85 0.75
C MET A 103 4.27 -3.65 -0.21
N SER A 104 4.20 -3.23 -1.49
CA SER A 104 3.46 -3.97 -2.51
C SER A 104 4.06 -5.36 -2.71
N SER A 105 5.38 -5.45 -2.90
CA SER A 105 6.05 -6.75 -3.07
C SER A 105 5.91 -7.65 -1.84
N PHE A 106 6.01 -7.08 -0.63
CA PHE A 106 5.77 -7.82 0.61
C PHE A 106 4.35 -8.38 0.68
N LEU A 107 3.34 -7.57 0.34
CA LEU A 107 1.95 -7.99 0.33
C LEU A 107 1.69 -9.07 -0.71
N ASP A 108 2.26 -8.97 -1.92
CA ASP A 108 2.05 -9.95 -2.98
C ASP A 108 2.53 -11.34 -2.55
N VAL A 109 3.78 -11.44 -2.06
CA VAL A 109 4.35 -12.71 -1.56
C VAL A 109 3.55 -13.24 -0.37
N THR A 110 3.16 -12.36 0.56
CA THR A 110 2.41 -12.74 1.76
C THR A 110 1.02 -13.29 1.39
N VAL A 111 0.33 -12.63 0.46
CA VAL A 111 -1.02 -13.02 0.03
C VAL A 111 -0.97 -14.34 -0.74
N GLU A 112 0.03 -14.54 -1.60
CA GLU A 112 0.23 -15.81 -2.28
C GLU A 112 0.46 -16.97 -1.30
N PHE A 113 1.31 -16.76 -0.30
CA PHE A 113 1.52 -17.73 0.77
C PHE A 113 0.21 -18.01 1.53
N GLN A 114 -0.50 -16.96 1.94
CA GLN A 114 -1.75 -17.10 2.68
C GLN A 114 -2.84 -17.83 1.89
N ARG A 115 -2.97 -17.54 0.59
CA ARG A 115 -3.91 -18.26 -0.30
C ARG A 115 -3.61 -19.75 -0.40
N LYS A 116 -2.33 -20.14 -0.29
CA LYS A 116 -1.91 -21.55 -0.28
C LYS A 116 -2.08 -22.21 1.09
N MET A 117 -1.75 -21.52 2.18
CA MET A 117 -1.62 -22.14 3.51
C MET A 117 -2.85 -21.94 4.42
N VAL A 118 -3.51 -20.78 4.38
CA VAL A 118 -4.67 -20.50 5.25
C VAL A 118 -5.88 -21.40 4.97
N PRO A 119 -6.12 -21.95 3.75
CA PRO A 119 -7.15 -22.97 3.55
C PRO A 119 -7.02 -24.21 4.44
N TYR A 120 -5.85 -24.49 5.02
CA TYR A 120 -5.66 -25.60 5.95
C TYR A 120 -5.99 -25.24 7.40
N ALA A 121 -6.17 -23.97 7.74
CA ALA A 121 -6.53 -23.54 9.11
C ALA A 121 -7.96 -23.92 9.48
N ASP A 122 -8.24 -24.18 10.76
CA ASP A 122 -9.61 -24.38 11.26
C ASP A 122 -10.48 -23.14 11.02
N LYS A 123 -11.76 -23.37 10.67
CA LYS A 123 -12.73 -22.27 10.45
C LYS A 123 -12.83 -21.35 11.67
N GLY A 124 -12.83 -21.92 12.89
CA GLY A 124 -12.89 -21.14 14.14
C GLY A 124 -11.66 -20.25 14.35
N ASN A 125 -10.46 -20.73 14.00
CA ASN A 125 -9.23 -19.95 14.07
C ASN A 125 -9.24 -18.80 13.05
N LEU A 126 -9.74 -19.07 11.84
CA LEU A 126 -9.89 -18.05 10.79
C LEU A 126 -10.86 -16.94 11.22
N ILE A 127 -12.01 -17.29 11.79
CA ILE A 127 -12.98 -16.32 12.34
C ILE A 127 -12.35 -15.49 13.46
N SER A 128 -11.66 -16.14 14.39
CA SER A 128 -11.02 -15.45 15.52
C SER A 128 -9.94 -14.47 15.05
N ALA A 129 -9.15 -14.85 14.04
CA ALA A 129 -8.15 -13.97 13.45
C ALA A 129 -8.79 -12.76 12.74
N ILE A 130 -9.88 -12.97 11.99
CA ILE A 130 -10.62 -11.86 11.34
C ILE A 130 -11.13 -10.87 12.39
N LEU A 131 -11.76 -11.37 13.46
CA LEU A 131 -12.26 -10.53 14.56
C LEU A 131 -11.12 -9.74 15.22
N PHE A 132 -9.98 -10.38 15.50
CA PHE A 132 -8.81 -9.71 16.05
C PHE A 132 -8.30 -8.59 15.14
N TYR A 133 -8.19 -8.86 13.83
CA TYR A 133 -7.77 -7.83 12.87
C TYR A 133 -8.77 -6.69 12.78
N GLU A 134 -10.06 -6.98 12.80
CA GLU A 134 -11.11 -5.97 12.77
C GLU A 134 -11.13 -5.09 14.02
N GLU A 135 -10.96 -5.66 15.22
CA GLU A 135 -10.82 -4.90 16.46
C GLU A 135 -9.56 -4.02 16.44
N THR A 136 -8.44 -4.57 15.98
CA THR A 136 -7.20 -3.78 15.81
C THR A 136 -7.42 -2.59 14.88
N LEU A 137 -8.07 -2.80 13.72
CA LEU A 137 -8.37 -1.74 12.76
C LEU A 137 -9.31 -0.67 13.34
N LYS A 138 -10.29 -1.06 14.17
CA LYS A 138 -11.13 -0.11 14.90
C LYS A 138 -10.30 0.74 15.86
N SER A 139 -9.42 0.12 16.65
CA SER A 139 -8.52 0.85 17.55
C SER A 139 -7.62 1.83 16.80
N LEU A 140 -7.07 1.43 15.65
CA LEU A 140 -6.25 2.30 14.80
C LEU A 140 -7.00 3.54 14.31
N ASN A 141 -8.27 3.39 13.92
CA ASN A 141 -9.09 4.52 13.50
C ASN A 141 -9.30 5.53 14.64
N THR A 142 -9.48 5.05 15.87
CA THR A 142 -9.68 5.92 17.05
C THR A 142 -8.40 6.59 17.56
N LEU A 143 -7.21 6.05 17.24
CA LEU A 143 -5.94 6.62 17.72
C LEU A 143 -5.67 8.04 17.22
N GLY A 144 -6.15 8.39 16.02
CA GLY A 144 -5.97 9.73 15.43
C GLY A 144 -7.09 10.72 15.71
N GLU A 145 -7.99 10.41 16.64
CA GLU A 145 -9.12 11.29 17.03
C GLU A 145 -8.89 11.98 18.39
N ASN A 146 -7.73 11.77 19.03
CA ASN A 146 -7.33 12.42 20.28
C ASN A 146 -6.34 13.56 20.06
#